data_AF-A0A4T0WVJ9-F1
#
_entry.id   AF-A0A4T0WVJ9-F1
#
_cell.length_a   1.000
_cell.length_b   1.000
_cell.length_c   1.000
_cell.angle_alpha   90.00
_cell.angle_beta   90.00
_cell.angle_gamma   90.00
#
_symmetry.space_group_name_H-M   'P 1'
#
loop_
_entity.id
_entity.type
_entity.pdbx_description
1 polymer ?
#
loop_
_entity_poly.entity_id
_entity_poly.type
_entity_poly.pdbx_seq_one_letter_code
_entity_poly.pdbx_strand_id
1 'polypeptide(L)'
;MSTEYTPLTSADKDLQYDDYENDSIVPSCITNNKKMKLVTILIIGALLAGFLYFMVVFLPSLTPEGVPIPDIAMVKEVDVYLHPFVDDKVSSSKNKELPNFKDALYVPEDNDTLKKHLAKLRSKDPNFDLKSKRKRIIVIGDVHGSLSQLKRMLRHLDYDYGIEDHLILLGDFMNKGKNSMGTLKFIMENNIDCILGNHEIAMLRRYCQLHSVKPPQFLNLGNKMDVKEAYKLDDLMKLAKKLTPEHIGFFSKLSAIKKIGPVPHYTNKKQTKESSYPAYGVAVHAGLMWNKDLNEQDVDEVTTMRNLLYPDWTVPTPDRTVKKSVAWSKIWNQKQSEKYANEIDSADEDTLTIGEKVYYGHDAGRGVTLKEFSNGLDSGCVYGKKLTAMIIWAELEIVNDKEEIVYKEKEVQVRY
;
A
#
# COMPACT_ATOMS: atom_id res chain seq x y z
N MET A 1 7.55 -89.35 1.14
CA MET A 1 6.87 -89.61 -0.14
C MET A 1 7.05 -88.34 -0.97
N SER A 2 7.87 -88.23 -2.02
CA SER A 2 8.09 -89.12 -3.18
C SER A 2 6.78 -89.41 -3.92
N THR A 3 6.61 -89.17 -5.23
CA THR A 3 7.49 -88.61 -6.29
C THR A 3 6.76 -87.44 -7.02
N GLU A 4 7.11 -86.86 -8.17
CA GLU A 4 8.11 -87.15 -9.23
C GLU A 4 8.62 -85.84 -9.90
N TYR A 5 9.11 -85.87 -11.15
CA TYR A 5 9.83 -84.76 -11.80
C TYR A 5 9.68 -84.77 -13.34
N THR A 6 9.42 -83.62 -13.98
CA THR A 6 9.72 -83.28 -15.41
C THR A 6 8.99 -84.07 -16.55
N PRO A 7 8.99 -83.61 -17.84
CA PRO A 7 9.94 -82.69 -18.50
C PRO A 7 9.41 -81.53 -19.36
N LEU A 8 10.37 -80.66 -19.71
CA LEU A 8 10.31 -79.61 -20.72
C LEU A 8 10.45 -80.16 -22.14
N THR A 9 9.55 -79.75 -23.03
CA THR A 9 9.72 -79.47 -24.48
C THR A 9 8.46 -78.69 -24.92
N SER A 10 8.45 -77.81 -25.94
CA SER A 10 9.48 -77.30 -26.86
C SER A 10 9.16 -75.83 -27.17
N ALA A 11 10.14 -75.07 -27.66
CA ALA A 11 9.89 -73.70 -28.11
C ALA A 11 9.00 -73.67 -29.36
N ASP A 12 8.09 -72.71 -29.43
CA ASP A 12 7.85 -71.99 -30.68
C ASP A 12 7.36 -70.55 -30.42
N LYS A 13 7.51 -69.70 -31.43
CA LYS A 13 7.33 -68.24 -31.34
C LYS A 13 5.86 -67.85 -31.54
N ASP A 14 5.45 -66.77 -30.89
CA ASP A 14 4.95 -65.54 -31.54
C ASP A 14 4.28 -64.62 -30.51
N LEU A 15 5.06 -63.65 -30.00
CA LEU A 15 4.51 -62.49 -29.31
C LEU A 15 4.00 -61.52 -30.38
N GLN A 16 2.69 -61.57 -30.67
CA GLN A 16 2.03 -60.55 -31.48
C GLN A 16 2.13 -59.19 -30.74
N TYR A 17 2.76 -58.22 -31.39
CA TYR A 17 2.55 -56.82 -31.08
C TYR A 17 1.23 -56.39 -31.73
N ASP A 18 0.25 -56.00 -30.91
CA ASP A 18 -0.92 -55.29 -31.41
C ASP A 18 -0.51 -53.88 -31.84
N ASP A 19 -0.30 -53.69 -33.14
CA ASP A 19 -0.20 -52.37 -33.75
C ASP A 19 -1.54 -51.65 -33.61
N TYR A 20 -1.61 -50.68 -32.69
CA TYR A 20 -2.74 -49.75 -32.63
C TYR A 20 -2.74 -48.89 -33.91
N GLU A 21 -3.68 -49.18 -34.81
CA GLU A 21 -3.89 -48.36 -36.01
C GLU A 21 -4.09 -46.90 -35.63
N ASN A 22 -3.33 -46.03 -36.31
CA ASN A 22 -3.25 -44.62 -36.02
C ASN A 22 -4.46 -43.90 -36.66
N ASP A 23 -5.59 -43.93 -35.95
CA ASP A 23 -6.88 -43.39 -36.39
C ASP A 23 -6.75 -41.93 -36.86
N SER A 24 -6.85 -41.73 -38.17
CA SER A 24 -6.66 -40.43 -38.78
C SER A 24 -7.85 -39.52 -38.49
N ILE A 25 -7.58 -38.37 -37.85
CA ILE A 25 -8.57 -37.31 -37.55
C ILE A 25 -9.23 -36.73 -38.83
N VAL A 26 -8.76 -37.12 -40.02
CA VAL A 26 -9.24 -36.65 -41.33
C VAL A 26 -10.22 -37.66 -41.95
N PRO A 27 -11.49 -37.28 -42.24
CA PRO A 27 -12.49 -38.16 -42.83
C PRO A 27 -12.04 -38.92 -44.10
N SER A 28 -12.48 -40.17 -44.23
CA SER A 28 -12.07 -41.10 -45.30
C SER A 28 -12.40 -40.62 -46.73
N CYS A 29 -13.35 -39.71 -46.89
CA CYS A 29 -13.64 -39.07 -48.18
C CYS A 29 -12.51 -38.13 -48.66
N ILE A 30 -11.71 -37.58 -47.73
CA ILE A 30 -10.53 -36.76 -48.03
C ILE A 30 -9.31 -37.66 -48.27
N THR A 31 -9.22 -38.83 -47.63
CA THR A 31 -8.01 -39.66 -47.66
C THR A 31 -7.71 -40.28 -49.03
N ASN A 32 -8.73 -40.48 -49.88
CA ASN A 32 -8.58 -41.08 -51.21
C ASN A 32 -8.36 -40.09 -52.37
N ASN A 33 -8.46 -38.77 -52.15
CA ASN A 33 -8.26 -37.76 -53.19
C ASN A 33 -7.01 -36.92 -52.93
N LYS A 34 -5.94 -37.11 -53.73
CA LYS A 34 -4.66 -36.39 -53.61
C LYS A 34 -4.81 -34.87 -53.63
N LYS A 35 -5.77 -34.31 -54.40
CA LYS A 35 -6.02 -32.86 -54.44
C LYS A 35 -6.67 -32.38 -53.15
N MET A 36 -7.64 -33.13 -52.61
CA MET A 36 -8.28 -32.79 -51.33
C MET A 36 -7.30 -32.86 -50.16
N LYS A 37 -6.45 -33.90 -50.08
CA LYS A 37 -5.35 -33.98 -49.10
C LYS A 37 -4.47 -32.72 -49.13
N LEU A 38 -4.03 -32.31 -50.32
CA LEU A 38 -3.16 -31.15 -50.49
C LEU A 38 -3.85 -29.85 -50.02
N VAL A 39 -5.12 -29.64 -50.39
CA VAL A 39 -5.90 -28.47 -49.94
C VAL A 39 -6.09 -28.48 -48.42
N THR A 40 -6.43 -29.62 -47.81
CA THR A 40 -6.56 -29.73 -46.34
C THR A 40 -5.25 -29.44 -45.62
N ILE A 41 -4.11 -29.96 -46.11
CA ILE A 41 -2.78 -29.68 -45.54
C ILE A 41 -2.44 -28.18 -45.64
N LEU A 42 -2.73 -27.54 -46.78
CA LEU A 42 -2.50 -26.10 -46.96
C LEU A 42 -3.37 -25.25 -46.03
N ILE A 43 -4.64 -25.63 -45.81
CA ILE A 43 -5.53 -24.93 -44.87
C ILE A 43 -5.03 -25.08 -43.42
N ILE A 44 -4.64 -26.29 -42.99
CA ILE A 44 -4.10 -26.53 -41.65
C ILE A 44 -2.79 -25.75 -41.47
N GLY A 45 -1.90 -25.77 -42.47
CA GLY A 45 -0.66 -24.99 -42.46
C GLY A 45 -0.90 -23.48 -42.36
N ALA A 46 -1.87 -22.94 -43.10
CA ALA A 46 -2.26 -21.54 -43.02
C ALA A 46 -2.88 -21.16 -41.66
N LEU A 47 -3.71 -22.02 -41.07
CA LEU A 47 -4.27 -21.82 -39.73
C LEU A 47 -3.19 -21.87 -38.64
N LEU A 48 -2.25 -22.82 -38.72
CA LEU A 48 -1.11 -22.90 -37.80
C LEU A 48 -0.16 -21.69 -37.95
N ALA A 49 0.13 -21.26 -39.18
CA ALA A 49 0.92 -20.06 -39.43
C ALA A 49 0.22 -18.79 -38.92
N GLY A 50 -1.10 -18.67 -39.12
CA GLY A 50 -1.91 -17.58 -38.59
C GLY A 50 -1.96 -17.57 -37.05
N PHE A 51 -2.10 -18.74 -36.42
CA PHE A 51 -2.04 -18.90 -34.97
C PHE A 51 -0.65 -18.57 -34.41
N LEU A 52 0.42 -19.02 -35.07
CA LEU A 52 1.79 -18.71 -34.68
C LEU A 52 2.10 -17.22 -34.83
N TYR A 53 1.68 -16.58 -35.93
CA TYR A 53 1.75 -15.13 -36.11
C TYR A 53 0.97 -14.38 -35.02
N PHE A 54 -0.24 -14.85 -34.70
CA PHE A 54 -1.03 -14.29 -33.61
C PHE A 54 -0.33 -14.43 -32.25
N MET A 55 0.33 -15.55 -31.98
CA MET A 55 1.05 -15.83 -30.74
C MET A 55 2.40 -15.08 -30.62
N VAL A 56 3.12 -14.89 -31.72
CA VAL A 56 4.50 -14.34 -31.73
C VAL A 56 4.56 -12.86 -32.10
N VAL A 57 3.60 -12.36 -32.88
CA VAL A 57 3.58 -10.96 -33.35
C VAL A 57 2.43 -10.17 -32.73
N PHE A 58 1.19 -10.67 -32.85
CA PHE A 58 0.02 -9.93 -32.39
C PHE A 58 -0.09 -9.87 -30.86
N LEU A 59 0.03 -11.00 -30.17
CA LEU A 59 -0.08 -11.07 -28.71
C LEU A 59 0.98 -10.23 -27.97
N PRO A 60 2.27 -10.26 -28.34
CA PRO A 60 3.27 -9.38 -27.73
C PRO A 60 3.02 -7.88 -28.01
N SER A 61 2.39 -7.53 -29.13
CA SER A 61 2.02 -6.13 -29.43
C SER A 61 0.89 -5.58 -28.53
N LEU A 62 0.18 -6.44 -27.80
CA LEU A 62 -0.86 -6.06 -26.83
C LEU A 62 -0.31 -5.82 -25.42
N THR A 63 0.89 -6.31 -25.10
CA THR A 63 1.56 -6.02 -23.83
C THR A 63 2.37 -4.73 -23.95
N PRO A 64 2.25 -3.77 -23.02
CA PRO A 64 3.10 -2.58 -23.02
C PRO A 64 4.59 -2.93 -22.91
N GLU A 65 5.45 -2.01 -23.34
CA GLU A 65 6.89 -2.17 -23.24
C GLU A 65 7.38 -2.33 -21.79
N GLY A 66 8.27 -3.29 -21.57
CA GLY A 66 8.90 -3.54 -20.28
C GLY A 66 10.10 -2.64 -20.05
N VAL A 67 10.00 -1.70 -19.10
CA VAL A 67 11.10 -0.84 -18.67
C VAL A 67 11.62 -1.27 -17.30
N PRO A 68 12.91 -1.07 -16.98
CA PRO A 68 13.44 -1.27 -15.64
C PRO A 68 12.71 -0.39 -14.62
N ILE A 69 12.51 -0.90 -13.40
CA ILE A 69 12.02 -0.10 -12.28
C ILE A 69 13.24 0.50 -11.55
N PRO A 70 13.35 1.84 -11.42
CA PRO A 70 14.36 2.47 -10.56
C PRO A 70 14.26 1.99 -9.11
N ASP A 71 15.38 2.02 -8.39
CA ASP A 71 15.40 1.75 -6.95
C ASP A 71 14.50 2.74 -6.20
N ILE A 72 13.77 2.24 -5.20
CA ILE A 72 12.68 2.96 -4.53
C ILE A 72 13.17 3.42 -3.15
N ALA A 73 12.83 4.65 -2.76
CA ALA A 73 13.16 5.14 -1.42
C ALA A 73 12.33 4.39 -0.36
N MET A 74 12.99 3.86 0.68
CA MET A 74 12.28 3.23 1.79
C MET A 74 11.48 4.26 2.60
N VAL A 75 12.11 5.37 2.95
CA VAL A 75 11.50 6.50 3.68
C VAL A 75 11.52 7.75 2.80
N LYS A 76 10.41 8.47 2.76
CA LYS A 76 10.33 9.86 2.28
C LYS A 76 9.65 10.74 3.32
N GLU A 77 9.73 12.04 3.14
CA GLU A 77 8.94 13.01 3.90
C GLU A 77 7.81 13.58 3.02
N VAL A 78 6.82 14.20 3.63
CA VAL A 78 5.86 15.05 2.92
C VAL A 78 6.46 16.43 2.68
N ASP A 79 6.29 16.93 1.46
CA ASP A 79 6.74 18.27 1.05
C ASP A 79 5.75 19.37 1.50
N VAL A 80 5.07 19.16 2.62
CA VAL A 80 4.05 20.07 3.16
C VAL A 80 4.17 20.29 4.67
N TYR A 81 3.61 21.41 5.14
CA TYR A 81 3.37 21.64 6.57
C TYR A 81 1.97 22.22 6.80
N LEU A 82 1.43 22.00 8.00
CA LEU A 82 0.10 22.46 8.40
C LEU A 82 0.12 23.95 8.79
N HIS A 83 -0.68 24.75 8.11
CA HIS A 83 -0.91 26.17 8.43
C HIS A 83 -2.05 26.28 9.45
N PRO A 84 -1.79 26.76 10.67
CA PRO A 84 -2.81 26.82 11.71
C PRO A 84 -3.85 27.92 11.43
N PHE A 85 -5.06 27.71 11.94
CA PHE A 85 -6.12 28.71 11.99
C PHE A 85 -6.57 28.97 13.44
N VAL A 86 -7.25 30.08 13.67
CA VAL A 86 -7.83 30.43 14.98
C VAL A 86 -9.22 29.80 15.09
N ASP A 87 -9.48 28.96 16.10
CA ASP A 87 -10.83 28.44 16.36
C ASP A 87 -11.72 29.51 16.98
N ASP A 88 -12.37 30.27 16.10
CA ASP A 88 -13.43 31.19 16.48
C ASP A 88 -14.64 30.38 16.96
N LYS A 89 -14.71 30.18 18.29
CA LYS A 89 -15.81 29.50 19.02
C LYS A 89 -17.19 30.09 18.76
N VAL A 90 -17.27 31.25 18.09
CA VAL A 90 -18.48 31.89 17.58
C VAL A 90 -19.09 31.11 16.39
N SER A 91 -18.28 30.39 15.61
CA SER A 91 -18.75 29.57 14.47
C SER A 91 -19.03 28.10 14.83
N SER A 92 -18.58 27.64 16.01
CA SER A 92 -18.76 26.25 16.45
C SER A 92 -20.16 26.01 17.01
N SER A 93 -21.12 25.87 16.09
CA SER A 93 -22.32 25.08 16.40
C SER A 93 -21.87 23.72 16.94
N LYS A 94 -22.46 23.29 18.06
CA LYS A 94 -22.02 22.11 18.84
C LYS A 94 -22.09 20.76 18.10
N ASN A 95 -22.40 20.78 16.80
CA ASN A 95 -22.69 19.64 15.93
C ASN A 95 -21.82 19.56 14.65
N LYS A 96 -20.89 20.48 14.37
CA LYS A 96 -20.00 20.32 13.20
C LYS A 96 -19.01 19.17 13.40
N GLU A 97 -18.98 18.24 12.45
CA GLU A 97 -18.05 17.11 12.52
C GLU A 97 -16.61 17.50 12.17
N LEU A 98 -16.37 18.53 11.35
CA LEU A 98 -15.04 19.06 11.03
C LEU A 98 -15.06 20.59 11.02
N PRO A 99 -13.89 21.24 11.19
CA PRO A 99 -13.72 22.66 10.91
C PRO A 99 -14.12 23.02 9.46
N ASN A 100 -14.48 24.27 9.22
CA ASN A 100 -14.67 24.79 7.88
C ASN A 100 -13.34 25.33 7.33
N PHE A 101 -12.49 24.44 6.81
CA PHE A 101 -11.16 24.78 6.28
C PHE A 101 -11.18 25.83 5.16
N LYS A 102 -12.32 26.02 4.47
CA LYS A 102 -12.43 27.02 3.42
C LYS A 102 -12.48 28.44 3.97
N ASP A 103 -13.33 28.65 4.98
CA ASP A 103 -13.67 29.97 5.54
C ASP A 103 -13.01 30.22 6.92
N ALA A 104 -12.06 29.37 7.33
CA ALA A 104 -11.34 29.52 8.59
C ALA A 104 -10.36 30.70 8.56
N LEU A 105 -10.17 31.36 9.71
CA LEU A 105 -9.24 32.48 9.85
C LEU A 105 -7.83 31.96 10.12
N TYR A 106 -7.03 31.84 9.06
CA TYR A 106 -5.64 31.37 9.15
C TYR A 106 -4.73 32.36 9.86
N VAL A 107 -3.79 31.84 10.65
CA VAL A 107 -2.89 32.64 11.49
C VAL A 107 -1.90 33.41 10.60
N PRO A 108 -1.82 34.75 10.70
CA PRO A 108 -0.88 35.55 9.92
C PRO A 108 0.59 35.14 10.13
N GLU A 109 1.41 35.22 9.07
CA GLU A 109 2.83 34.84 9.12
C GLU A 109 3.68 35.76 10.02
N ASP A 110 3.16 36.93 10.40
CA ASP A 110 3.76 37.84 11.37
C ASP A 110 3.38 37.56 12.83
N ASN A 111 2.49 36.59 13.13
CA ASN A 111 2.20 36.17 14.51
C ASN A 111 3.43 35.51 15.17
N ASP A 112 3.78 35.93 16.39
CA ASP A 112 4.99 35.48 17.08
C ASP A 112 4.95 34.01 17.52
N THR A 113 3.78 33.48 17.85
CA THR A 113 3.58 32.06 18.18
C THR A 113 3.85 31.19 16.94
N LEU A 114 3.30 31.57 15.78
CA LEU A 114 3.56 30.90 14.51
C LEU A 114 5.03 31.01 14.09
N LYS A 115 5.67 32.20 14.20
CA LYS A 115 7.10 32.36 13.89
C LYS A 115 7.99 31.41 14.69
N LYS A 116 7.78 31.34 16.01
CA LYS A 116 8.52 30.42 16.90
C LYS A 116 8.30 28.96 16.49
N HIS A 117 7.05 28.59 16.19
CA HIS A 117 6.70 27.25 15.74
C HIS A 117 7.34 26.87 14.40
N LEU A 118 7.34 27.77 13.42
CA LEU A 118 8.03 27.58 12.14
C LEU A 118 9.56 27.48 12.30
N ALA A 119 10.16 28.21 13.26
CA ALA A 119 11.58 28.07 13.59
C ALA A 119 11.90 26.67 14.16
N LYS A 120 11.05 26.10 15.02
CA LYS A 120 11.18 24.70 15.47
C LYS A 120 11.08 23.72 14.31
N LEU A 121 10.13 23.92 13.38
CA LEU A 121 10.00 23.05 12.21
C LEU A 121 11.26 23.09 11.32
N ARG A 122 11.79 24.29 11.04
CA ARG A 122 13.06 24.48 10.32
C ARG A 122 14.26 23.82 11.00
N SER A 123 14.32 23.81 12.33
CA SER A 123 15.44 23.18 13.04
C SER A 123 15.41 21.65 13.02
N LYS A 124 14.26 21.03 12.69
CA LYS A 124 14.11 19.56 12.55
C LYS A 124 14.16 19.06 11.10
N ASP A 125 13.91 19.91 10.10
CA ASP A 125 14.05 19.56 8.68
C ASP A 125 14.83 20.63 7.89
N PRO A 126 16.06 20.32 7.40
CA PRO A 126 16.85 21.27 6.62
C PRO A 126 16.23 21.62 5.26
N ASN A 127 15.23 20.88 4.79
CA ASN A 127 14.49 21.16 3.55
C ASN A 127 13.16 21.88 3.81
N PHE A 128 12.88 22.33 5.04
CA PHE A 128 11.58 22.90 5.41
C PHE A 128 11.11 24.05 4.49
N ASP A 129 12.03 24.93 4.07
CA ASP A 129 11.69 26.07 3.21
C ASP A 129 11.33 25.69 1.75
N LEU A 130 11.48 24.41 1.38
CA LEU A 130 10.93 23.84 0.13
C LEU A 130 9.48 23.36 0.28
N LYS A 131 8.96 23.27 1.51
CA LYS A 131 7.61 22.73 1.76
C LYS A 131 6.51 23.73 1.48
N SER A 132 5.41 23.21 0.93
CA SER A 132 4.20 24.00 0.69
C SER A 132 3.29 24.03 1.92
N LYS A 133 2.73 25.21 2.24
CA LYS A 133 1.71 25.32 3.30
C LYS A 133 0.40 24.64 2.89
N ARG A 134 -0.25 23.97 3.84
CA ARG A 134 -1.50 23.22 3.66
C ARG A 134 -2.45 23.39 4.85
N LYS A 135 -3.75 23.35 4.59
CA LYS A 135 -4.83 23.51 5.58
C LYS A 135 -5.04 22.24 6.41
N ARG A 136 -4.91 21.08 5.77
CA ARG A 136 -5.05 19.75 6.37
C ARG A 136 -4.28 18.70 5.58
N ILE A 137 -3.91 17.62 6.27
CA ILE A 137 -3.43 16.38 5.67
C ILE A 137 -4.54 15.34 5.82
N ILE A 138 -4.84 14.64 4.74
CA ILE A 138 -5.89 13.62 4.66
C ILE A 138 -5.18 12.29 4.43
N VAL A 139 -5.38 11.33 5.33
CA VAL A 139 -4.76 10.00 5.24
C VAL A 139 -5.87 8.96 5.06
N ILE A 140 -5.86 8.20 3.97
CA ILE A 140 -6.92 7.23 3.62
C ILE A 140 -6.38 5.80 3.64
N GLY A 141 -7.15 4.87 4.23
CA GLY A 141 -6.85 3.44 4.22
C GLY A 141 -7.13 2.74 2.87
N ASP A 142 -7.08 1.41 2.89
CA ASP A 142 -7.04 0.52 1.73
C ASP A 142 -8.23 0.74 0.76
N VAL A 143 -7.92 1.25 -0.45
CA VAL A 143 -8.94 1.57 -1.47
C VAL A 143 -9.26 0.37 -2.35
N HIS A 144 -8.28 -0.48 -2.67
CA HIS A 144 -8.43 -1.72 -3.45
C HIS A 144 -9.29 -1.56 -4.71
N GLY A 145 -8.96 -0.63 -5.60
CA GLY A 145 -9.71 -0.41 -6.85
C GLY A 145 -11.16 0.08 -6.67
N SER A 146 -11.55 0.49 -5.46
CA SER A 146 -12.88 1.02 -5.12
C SER A 146 -12.97 2.51 -5.47
N LEU A 147 -12.89 2.84 -6.77
CA LEU A 147 -12.80 4.23 -7.26
C LEU A 147 -14.00 5.10 -6.86
N SER A 148 -15.22 4.56 -6.93
CA SER A 148 -16.43 5.22 -6.40
C SER A 148 -16.28 5.57 -4.92
N GLN A 149 -15.57 4.71 -4.20
CA GLN A 149 -15.17 4.76 -2.80
C GLN A 149 -14.48 6.07 -2.49
N LEU A 150 -13.29 6.17 -3.09
CA LEU A 150 -12.40 7.31 -3.03
C LEU A 150 -13.10 8.59 -3.49
N LYS A 151 -13.72 8.59 -4.69
CA LYS A 151 -14.45 9.77 -5.19
C LYS A 151 -15.58 10.24 -4.27
N ARG A 152 -16.26 9.34 -3.55
CA ARG A 152 -17.29 9.72 -2.55
C ARG A 152 -16.67 10.30 -1.28
N MET A 153 -15.53 9.77 -0.82
CA MET A 153 -14.77 10.35 0.29
C MET A 153 -14.32 11.78 -0.05
N LEU A 154 -13.69 11.98 -1.21
CA LEU A 154 -13.18 13.30 -1.61
C LEU A 154 -14.30 14.35 -1.74
N ARG A 155 -15.46 13.99 -2.30
CA ARG A 155 -16.64 14.88 -2.31
C ARG A 155 -17.22 15.15 -0.92
N HIS A 156 -17.18 14.18 -0.01
CA HIS A 156 -17.70 14.35 1.34
C HIS A 156 -16.81 15.27 2.21
N LEU A 157 -15.50 15.27 1.94
CA LEU A 157 -14.52 16.13 2.61
C LEU A 157 -14.42 17.54 2.01
N ASP A 158 -15.10 17.81 0.88
CA ASP A 158 -14.86 18.99 0.03
C ASP A 158 -13.36 19.13 -0.31
N TYR A 159 -12.76 18.04 -0.81
CA TYR A 159 -11.33 18.00 -1.15
C TYR A 159 -11.03 18.88 -2.37
N ASP A 160 -10.04 19.75 -2.24
CA ASP A 160 -9.72 20.78 -3.23
C ASP A 160 -8.80 20.33 -4.37
N TYR A 161 -8.49 19.03 -4.45
CA TYR A 161 -7.58 18.44 -5.43
C TYR A 161 -6.10 18.87 -5.30
N GLY A 162 -5.67 19.21 -4.09
CA GLY A 162 -4.26 19.36 -3.72
C GLY A 162 -3.76 20.81 -3.71
N ILE A 163 -4.67 21.78 -3.80
CA ILE A 163 -4.36 23.21 -3.83
C ILE A 163 -3.90 23.67 -2.45
N GLU A 164 -4.73 23.40 -1.43
CA GLU A 164 -4.51 23.71 -0.03
C GLU A 164 -4.65 22.46 0.87
N ASP A 165 -5.19 21.34 0.37
CA ASP A 165 -5.16 20.03 1.00
C ASP A 165 -3.92 19.20 0.60
N HIS A 166 -3.52 18.23 1.43
CA HIS A 166 -2.59 17.15 1.03
C HIS A 166 -3.24 15.80 1.29
N LEU A 167 -3.21 14.88 0.33
CA LEU A 167 -3.86 13.58 0.42
C LEU A 167 -2.86 12.44 0.25
N ILE A 168 -2.82 11.53 1.23
CA ILE A 168 -1.95 10.34 1.25
C ILE A 168 -2.81 9.07 1.30
N LEU A 169 -2.60 8.14 0.36
CA LEU A 169 -3.14 6.77 0.44
C LEU A 169 -2.14 5.82 1.11
N LEU A 170 -2.61 5.04 2.09
CA LEU A 170 -1.81 4.12 2.90
C LEU A 170 -1.45 2.78 2.20
N GLY A 171 -1.22 2.82 0.88
CA GLY A 171 -1.03 1.62 0.07
C GLY A 171 -2.33 0.86 -0.21
N ASP A 172 -2.22 -0.30 -0.87
CA ASP A 172 -3.31 -1.19 -1.24
C ASP A 172 -4.45 -0.46 -1.97
N PHE A 173 -4.09 0.52 -2.81
CA PHE A 173 -5.05 1.27 -3.62
C PHE A 173 -5.47 0.49 -4.88
N MET A 174 -4.75 -0.57 -5.23
CA MET A 174 -5.09 -1.49 -6.32
C MET A 174 -5.42 -2.91 -5.83
N ASN A 175 -5.74 -3.79 -6.79
CA ASN A 175 -6.15 -5.17 -6.60
C ASN A 175 -7.48 -5.36 -5.83
N LYS A 176 -8.00 -6.59 -5.83
CA LYS A 176 -9.26 -7.07 -5.21
C LYS A 176 -10.55 -6.45 -5.78
N GLY A 177 -10.64 -5.13 -5.91
CA GLY A 177 -11.82 -4.43 -6.42
C GLY A 177 -11.84 -4.26 -7.94
N LYS A 178 -13.02 -3.93 -8.45
CA LYS A 178 -13.37 -3.99 -9.87
C LYS A 178 -12.65 -2.99 -10.77
N ASN A 179 -12.07 -1.91 -10.23
CA ASN A 179 -11.55 -0.80 -11.04
C ASN A 179 -10.14 -0.33 -10.62
N SER A 180 -9.20 -1.27 -10.45
CA SER A 180 -7.82 -0.94 -10.07
C SER A 180 -7.12 0.04 -11.03
N MET A 181 -7.22 -0.19 -12.35
CA MET A 181 -6.60 0.70 -13.35
C MET A 181 -7.25 2.08 -13.39
N GLY A 182 -8.57 2.19 -13.20
CA GLY A 182 -9.25 3.47 -13.08
C GLY A 182 -8.90 4.21 -11.79
N THR A 183 -8.64 3.49 -10.70
CA THR A 183 -8.09 4.07 -9.46
C THR A 183 -6.67 4.59 -9.68
N LEU A 184 -5.77 3.82 -10.27
CA LEU A 184 -4.41 4.27 -10.61
C LEU A 184 -4.43 5.51 -11.50
N LYS A 185 -5.21 5.47 -12.59
CA LYS A 185 -5.38 6.61 -13.49
C LYS A 185 -5.88 7.86 -12.75
N PHE A 186 -6.90 7.72 -11.91
CA PHE A 186 -7.44 8.84 -11.14
C PHE A 186 -6.43 9.41 -10.13
N ILE A 187 -5.64 8.54 -9.48
CA ILE A 187 -4.54 8.95 -8.57
C ILE A 187 -3.52 9.81 -9.32
N MET A 188 -3.07 9.35 -10.50
CA MET A 188 -2.08 10.05 -11.32
C MET A 188 -2.63 11.37 -11.89
N GLU A 189 -3.85 11.38 -12.45
CA GLU A 189 -4.51 12.58 -13.00
C GLU A 189 -4.72 13.69 -11.95
N ASN A 190 -4.78 13.34 -10.66
CA ASN A 190 -5.03 14.27 -9.55
C ASN A 190 -3.81 14.40 -8.62
N ASN A 191 -2.64 13.95 -9.06
CA ASN A 191 -1.36 13.99 -8.32
C ASN A 191 -1.48 13.55 -6.84
N ILE A 192 -2.23 12.48 -6.59
CA ILE A 192 -2.51 11.98 -5.22
C ILE A 192 -1.27 11.24 -4.69
N ASP A 193 -0.82 11.62 -3.51
CA ASP A 193 0.35 11.02 -2.85
C ASP A 193 0.00 9.63 -2.27
N CYS A 194 0.97 8.71 -2.33
CA CYS A 194 0.78 7.32 -1.96
C CYS A 194 2.04 6.75 -1.29
N ILE A 195 1.85 5.80 -0.39
CA ILE A 195 2.88 4.80 -0.04
C ILE A 195 2.55 3.46 -0.71
N LEU A 196 3.52 2.55 -0.74
CA LEU A 196 3.37 1.22 -1.33
C LEU A 196 2.74 0.23 -0.35
N GLY A 197 1.64 -0.41 -0.77
CA GLY A 197 1.07 -1.56 -0.10
C GLY A 197 1.73 -2.88 -0.52
N ASN A 198 1.41 -3.97 0.19
CA ASN A 198 1.95 -5.28 -0.19
C ASN A 198 1.40 -5.75 -1.54
N HIS A 199 0.18 -5.32 -1.93
CA HIS A 199 -0.35 -5.65 -3.24
C HIS A 199 0.34 -4.89 -4.37
N GLU A 200 0.74 -3.63 -4.18
CA GLU A 200 1.56 -2.92 -5.17
C GLU A 200 2.95 -3.58 -5.32
N ILE A 201 3.65 -3.88 -4.21
CA ILE A 201 4.95 -4.57 -4.25
C ILE A 201 4.83 -5.94 -4.93
N ALA A 202 3.81 -6.74 -4.57
CA ALA A 202 3.58 -8.04 -5.17
C ALA A 202 3.26 -7.97 -6.68
N MET A 203 2.57 -6.91 -7.12
CA MET A 203 2.35 -6.64 -8.55
C MET A 203 3.63 -6.21 -9.27
N LEU A 204 4.46 -5.33 -8.68
CA LEU A 204 5.73 -4.92 -9.29
C LEU A 204 6.69 -6.13 -9.42
N ARG A 205 6.74 -7.03 -8.43
CA ARG A 205 7.47 -8.31 -8.53
C ARG A 205 7.01 -9.16 -9.75
N ARG A 206 5.70 -9.21 -10.03
CA ARG A 206 5.11 -9.92 -11.18
C ARG A 206 5.38 -9.22 -12.51
N TYR A 207 5.41 -7.90 -12.54
CA TYR A 207 5.86 -7.11 -13.69
C TYR A 207 7.33 -7.40 -14.02
N CYS A 208 8.20 -7.39 -13.01
CA CYS A 208 9.62 -7.73 -13.18
C CYS A 208 9.82 -9.13 -13.78
N GLN A 209 9.08 -10.11 -13.26
CA GLN A 209 9.06 -11.47 -13.82
C GLN A 209 8.59 -11.49 -15.28
N LEU A 210 7.44 -10.87 -15.58
CA LEU A 210 6.82 -10.83 -16.91
C LEU A 210 7.74 -10.23 -17.99
N HIS A 211 8.44 -9.14 -17.65
CA HIS A 211 9.32 -8.44 -18.59
C HIS A 211 10.80 -8.87 -18.48
N SER A 212 11.13 -9.86 -17.64
CA SER A 212 12.50 -10.29 -17.34
C SER A 212 13.44 -9.15 -16.90
N VAL A 213 12.91 -8.13 -16.20
CA VAL A 213 13.69 -7.01 -15.67
C VAL A 213 14.05 -7.23 -14.20
N LYS A 214 15.18 -6.66 -13.75
CA LYS A 214 15.62 -6.75 -12.35
C LYS A 214 14.57 -6.08 -11.42
N PRO A 215 14.19 -6.71 -10.29
CA PRO A 215 13.41 -6.04 -9.25
C PRO A 215 14.13 -4.81 -8.68
N PRO A 216 13.38 -3.75 -8.30
CA PRO A 216 13.97 -2.59 -7.65
C PRO A 216 14.46 -2.97 -6.24
N GLN A 217 15.52 -2.29 -5.80
CA GLN A 217 15.94 -2.32 -4.40
C GLN A 217 15.23 -1.21 -3.64
N PHE A 218 14.91 -1.48 -2.38
CA PHE A 218 14.55 -0.43 -1.45
C PHE A 218 15.85 0.14 -0.86
N LEU A 219 16.07 1.44 -1.06
CA LEU A 219 17.25 2.15 -0.63
C LEU A 219 17.21 2.32 0.89
N ASN A 220 17.62 1.28 1.63
CA ASN A 220 17.92 1.26 3.08
C ASN A 220 18.36 -0.15 3.61
N LEU A 221 19.24 -0.84 2.88
CA LEU A 221 19.89 -2.11 3.31
C LEU A 221 18.96 -3.23 3.82
N GLY A 222 18.30 -3.95 2.89
CA GLY A 222 17.64 -5.21 3.22
C GLY A 222 16.95 -5.81 2.01
N ASN A 223 17.56 -6.79 1.35
CA ASN A 223 16.91 -7.47 0.23
C ASN A 223 17.42 -8.90 0.05
N LYS A 224 16.51 -9.87 0.11
CA LYS A 224 16.68 -11.22 -0.44
C LYS A 224 15.43 -11.54 -1.26
N MET A 225 15.51 -11.42 -2.58
CA MET A 225 14.44 -11.87 -3.48
C MET A 225 14.87 -13.13 -4.23
N ASP A 226 14.29 -14.26 -3.83
CA ASP A 226 14.37 -15.52 -4.55
C ASP A 226 13.08 -15.65 -5.40
N VAL A 227 13.09 -15.14 -6.64
CA VAL A 227 11.92 -15.14 -7.53
C VAL A 227 11.72 -16.55 -8.12
N LYS A 228 11.28 -17.49 -7.27
CA LYS A 228 11.08 -18.91 -7.62
C LYS A 228 9.64 -19.32 -7.88
N GLU A 229 8.64 -18.47 -7.59
CA GLU A 229 7.26 -18.78 -7.98
C GLU A 229 7.12 -18.74 -9.51
N ALA A 230 6.73 -19.87 -10.10
CA ALA A 230 6.35 -19.96 -11.50
C ALA A 230 5.16 -19.02 -11.80
N TYR A 231 4.95 -18.72 -13.09
CA TYR A 231 3.89 -17.84 -13.62
C TYR A 231 2.46 -18.27 -13.22
N LYS A 232 2.07 -17.98 -11.98
CA LYS A 232 0.69 -18.16 -11.52
C LYS A 232 -0.15 -17.01 -12.06
N LEU A 233 -1.14 -17.33 -12.89
CA LEU A 233 -2.06 -16.34 -13.44
C LEU A 233 -3.07 -15.89 -12.38
N ASP A 234 -2.59 -15.08 -11.43
CA ASP A 234 -3.40 -14.40 -10.42
C ASP A 234 -3.88 -13.02 -10.90
N ASP A 235 -4.71 -12.34 -10.11
CA ASP A 235 -5.24 -11.03 -10.46
C ASP A 235 -4.16 -9.94 -10.49
N LEU A 236 -3.08 -10.10 -9.71
CA LEU A 236 -1.92 -9.20 -9.73
C LEU A 236 -1.14 -9.33 -11.04
N MET A 237 -1.00 -10.54 -11.60
CA MET A 237 -0.41 -10.77 -12.93
C MET A 237 -1.28 -10.15 -14.05
N LYS A 238 -2.61 -10.17 -13.89
CA LYS A 238 -3.53 -9.46 -14.82
C LYS A 238 -3.41 -7.93 -14.74
N LEU A 239 -2.98 -7.38 -13.60
CA LEU A 239 -2.68 -5.95 -13.44
C LEU A 239 -1.28 -5.61 -13.96
N ALA A 240 -0.27 -6.43 -13.64
CA ALA A 240 1.11 -6.27 -14.12
C ALA A 240 1.17 -6.17 -15.65
N LYS A 241 0.42 -7.02 -16.38
CA LYS A 241 0.28 -6.98 -17.85
C LYS A 241 -0.32 -5.69 -18.43
N LYS A 242 -0.84 -4.78 -17.59
CA LYS A 242 -1.46 -3.51 -17.99
C LYS A 242 -0.64 -2.28 -17.55
N LEU A 243 0.49 -2.49 -16.88
CA LEU A 243 1.38 -1.41 -16.50
C LEU A 243 2.12 -0.89 -17.73
N THR A 244 2.23 0.43 -17.84
CA THR A 244 2.96 1.13 -18.91
C THR A 244 4.24 1.73 -18.31
N PRO A 245 5.20 2.18 -19.14
CA PRO A 245 6.37 2.92 -18.63
C PRO A 245 6.00 4.13 -17.76
N GLU A 246 4.89 4.81 -18.07
CA GLU A 246 4.34 5.90 -17.25
C GLU A 246 3.89 5.42 -15.87
N HIS A 247 3.16 4.30 -15.79
CA HIS A 247 2.77 3.70 -14.51
C HIS A 247 4.01 3.30 -13.69
N ILE A 248 5.05 2.74 -14.30
CA ILE A 248 6.32 2.40 -13.61
C ILE A 248 7.04 3.66 -13.11
N GLY A 249 7.05 4.74 -13.91
CA GLY A 249 7.56 6.05 -13.52
C GLY A 249 6.76 6.76 -12.42
N PHE A 250 5.51 6.34 -12.17
CA PHE A 250 4.75 6.71 -10.98
C PHE A 250 5.15 5.87 -9.77
N PHE A 251 5.15 4.53 -9.88
CA PHE A 251 5.48 3.65 -8.76
C PHE A 251 6.89 3.86 -8.19
N SER A 252 7.87 4.18 -9.03
CA SER A 252 9.24 4.45 -8.59
C SER A 252 9.39 5.75 -7.78
N LYS A 253 8.41 6.65 -7.85
CA LYS A 253 8.38 7.89 -7.05
C LYS A 253 7.79 7.70 -5.66
N LEU A 254 7.15 6.56 -5.37
CA LEU A 254 6.54 6.28 -4.07
C LEU A 254 7.61 5.90 -3.02
N SER A 255 7.16 5.58 -1.80
CA SER A 255 7.99 5.00 -0.74
C SER A 255 7.19 3.98 0.08
N ALA A 256 7.88 3.17 0.90
CA ALA A 256 7.21 2.26 1.83
C ALA A 256 6.73 2.97 3.11
N ILE A 257 7.52 3.94 3.58
CA ILE A 257 7.27 4.77 4.75
C ILE A 257 7.24 6.24 4.32
N LYS A 258 6.36 7.04 4.91
CA LYS A 258 6.29 8.48 4.69
C LYS A 258 6.13 9.25 6.00
N LYS A 259 7.09 10.12 6.29
CA LYS A 259 7.04 11.05 7.43
C LYS A 259 6.03 12.18 7.14
N ILE A 260 5.15 12.48 8.09
CA ILE A 260 4.04 13.44 7.96
C ILE A 260 4.35 14.77 8.66
N GLY A 261 5.28 14.79 9.61
CA GLY A 261 5.49 15.93 10.52
C GLY A 261 4.64 15.79 11.79
N PRO A 262 4.48 16.85 12.61
CA PRO A 262 3.79 16.72 13.90
C PRO A 262 2.30 16.44 13.77
N VAL A 263 1.79 15.60 14.67
CA VAL A 263 0.39 15.14 14.74
C VAL A 263 -0.04 14.94 16.21
N PRO A 264 -1.34 14.98 16.57
CA PRO A 264 -1.72 14.72 17.95
C PRO A 264 -1.44 13.26 18.35
N HIS A 265 -0.81 13.04 19.49
CA HIS A 265 -0.62 11.69 20.02
C HIS A 265 -1.92 11.06 20.59
N TYR A 266 -3.09 11.70 20.45
CA TYR A 266 -4.41 11.13 20.74
C TYR A 266 -5.44 11.49 19.67
N THR A 267 -6.38 10.58 19.38
CA THR A 267 -7.52 10.81 18.44
C THR A 267 -8.78 11.33 19.12
N ASN A 268 -8.83 11.31 20.45
CA ASN A 268 -10.04 11.47 21.24
C ASN A 268 -9.90 12.60 22.28
N LYS A 269 -11.00 12.94 22.97
CA LYS A 269 -11.15 14.01 24.00
C LYS A 269 -10.07 14.11 25.10
N LYS A 270 -9.13 13.17 25.22
CA LYS A 270 -7.92 13.31 26.06
C LYS A 270 -6.96 14.39 25.55
N GLN A 271 -6.98 14.62 24.24
CA GLN A 271 -6.16 15.61 23.53
C GLN A 271 -6.18 17.00 24.19
N THR A 272 -7.31 17.42 24.78
CA THR A 272 -7.49 18.76 25.36
C THR A 272 -7.22 18.84 26.87
N LYS A 273 -6.62 17.82 27.51
CA LYS A 273 -6.41 17.79 28.96
C LYS A 273 -4.97 17.74 29.44
N GLU A 274 -4.08 17.03 28.73
CA GLU A 274 -2.77 16.61 29.27
C GLU A 274 -1.62 16.67 28.24
N SER A 275 -1.87 17.13 27.00
CA SER A 275 -0.93 16.99 25.86
C SER A 275 -0.15 18.27 25.55
N SER A 276 0.98 18.50 26.23
CA SER A 276 1.87 19.63 25.91
C SER A 276 2.68 19.46 24.61
N TYR A 277 2.85 18.24 24.09
CA TYR A 277 3.66 17.98 22.90
C TYR A 277 3.00 17.00 21.91
N PRO A 278 2.96 17.31 20.59
CA PRO A 278 2.49 16.37 19.57
C PRO A 278 3.47 15.20 19.39
N ALA A 279 3.04 14.12 18.74
CA ALA A 279 3.94 13.06 18.26
C ALA A 279 4.42 13.37 16.85
N TYR A 280 5.51 12.73 16.42
CA TYR A 280 5.93 12.76 15.03
C TYR A 280 5.14 11.72 14.21
N GLY A 281 4.40 12.18 13.19
CA GLY A 281 3.50 11.37 12.40
C GLY A 281 4.20 10.58 11.29
N VAL A 282 3.82 9.32 11.13
CA VAL A 282 4.37 8.42 10.09
C VAL A 282 3.23 7.64 9.43
N ALA A 283 3.17 7.67 8.10
CA ALA A 283 2.36 6.77 7.29
C ALA A 283 3.17 5.54 6.89
N VAL A 284 2.58 4.35 7.08
CA VAL A 284 3.15 3.05 6.67
C VAL A 284 2.00 2.09 6.36
N HIS A 285 2.19 1.13 5.47
CA HIS A 285 1.05 0.30 5.04
C HIS A 285 0.53 -0.65 6.13
N ALA A 286 1.39 -1.44 6.78
CA ALA A 286 0.97 -2.42 7.79
C ALA A 286 1.39 -2.07 9.23
N GLY A 287 2.63 -1.58 9.42
CA GLY A 287 3.15 -1.17 10.72
C GLY A 287 4.65 -0.91 10.74
N LEU A 288 5.22 -0.68 11.93
CA LEU A 288 6.66 -0.53 12.16
C LEU A 288 7.14 -1.46 13.27
N MET A 289 8.38 -1.93 13.16
CA MET A 289 9.11 -2.55 14.27
C MET A 289 9.54 -1.48 15.27
N TRP A 290 9.22 -1.67 16.55
CA TRP A 290 9.48 -0.71 17.63
C TRP A 290 10.97 -0.56 18.01
N ASN A 291 11.81 -1.50 17.56
CA ASN A 291 13.22 -1.64 17.92
C ASN A 291 14.19 -1.38 16.75
N LYS A 292 13.74 -0.68 15.71
CA LYS A 292 14.48 -0.34 14.50
C LYS A 292 14.15 1.11 14.14
N ASP A 293 15.15 1.90 13.72
CA ASP A 293 14.86 3.23 13.17
C ASP A 293 14.11 3.12 11.83
N LEU A 294 13.43 4.20 11.40
CA LEU A 294 12.66 4.20 10.14
C LEU A 294 13.49 3.77 8.92
N ASN A 295 14.80 4.05 8.93
CA ASN A 295 15.73 3.67 7.87
C ASN A 295 16.31 2.25 8.00
N GLU A 296 15.97 1.51 9.06
CA GLU A 296 16.45 0.14 9.31
C GLU A 296 15.32 -0.90 9.19
N GLN A 297 14.09 -0.46 8.94
CA GLN A 297 12.92 -1.30 8.74
C GLN A 297 13.08 -2.18 7.49
N ASP A 298 12.46 -3.37 7.49
CA ASP A 298 12.39 -4.23 6.30
C ASP A 298 11.09 -3.98 5.52
N VAL A 299 11.17 -3.97 4.19
CA VAL A 299 10.04 -3.60 3.32
C VAL A 299 8.90 -4.63 3.33
N ASP A 300 9.19 -5.92 3.42
CA ASP A 300 8.17 -6.96 3.52
C ASP A 300 7.58 -6.97 4.94
N GLU A 301 8.37 -6.67 5.99
CA GLU A 301 7.85 -6.50 7.36
C GLU A 301 6.83 -5.34 7.44
N VAL A 302 7.21 -4.12 7.04
CA VAL A 302 6.35 -2.93 7.20
C VAL A 302 5.11 -2.91 6.30
N THR A 303 5.08 -3.76 5.28
CA THR A 303 3.91 -3.95 4.40
C THR A 303 3.11 -5.22 4.70
N THR A 304 3.61 -6.17 5.50
CA THR A 304 2.87 -7.42 5.77
C THR A 304 2.58 -7.73 7.24
N MET A 305 3.25 -7.10 8.20
CA MET A 305 3.12 -7.45 9.61
C MET A 305 1.67 -7.31 10.14
N ARG A 306 1.26 -8.25 10.99
CA ARG A 306 -0.01 -8.16 11.75
C ARG A 306 0.20 -8.39 13.24
N ASN A 307 1.07 -9.33 13.60
CA ASN A 307 1.45 -9.63 14.98
C ASN A 307 2.96 -9.59 15.18
N LEU A 308 3.39 -9.56 16.44
CA LEU A 308 4.75 -9.79 16.91
C LEU A 308 4.77 -11.08 17.74
N LEU A 309 5.89 -11.80 17.71
CA LEU A 309 6.08 -13.08 18.39
C LEU A 309 6.66 -12.92 19.81
N TYR A 310 6.17 -13.75 20.74
CA TYR A 310 6.72 -13.92 22.09
C TYR A 310 8.09 -14.61 22.05
N PRO A 311 9.04 -14.33 22.96
CA PRO A 311 8.94 -13.46 24.13
C PRO A 311 9.20 -11.97 23.86
N ASP A 312 10.13 -11.66 22.96
CA ASP A 312 10.78 -10.35 22.94
C ASP A 312 10.06 -9.31 22.07
N TRP A 313 9.06 -9.75 21.28
CA TRP A 313 8.28 -8.92 20.35
C TRP A 313 9.14 -8.24 19.26
N THR A 314 10.30 -8.80 18.96
CA THR A 314 11.26 -8.32 17.94
C THR A 314 11.14 -9.03 16.59
N VAL A 315 10.26 -10.03 16.47
CA VAL A 315 10.01 -10.78 15.23
C VAL A 315 8.55 -10.60 14.80
N PRO A 316 8.28 -10.04 13.60
CA PRO A 316 6.93 -9.89 13.09
C PRO A 316 6.40 -11.16 12.41
N THR A 317 5.08 -11.22 12.27
CA THR A 317 4.40 -12.22 11.44
C THR A 317 3.15 -11.62 10.75
N PRO A 318 2.88 -11.97 9.48
CA PRO A 318 1.61 -11.67 8.83
C PRO A 318 0.46 -12.55 9.35
N ASP A 319 0.76 -13.70 9.97
CA ASP A 319 -0.25 -14.64 10.46
C ASP A 319 -0.74 -14.26 11.87
N ARG A 320 -2.04 -13.98 11.97
CA ARG A 320 -2.73 -13.62 13.21
C ARG A 320 -3.01 -14.81 14.13
N THR A 321 -2.89 -16.05 13.64
CA THR A 321 -3.29 -17.28 14.34
C THR A 321 -2.15 -17.90 15.16
N VAL A 322 -0.91 -17.44 14.98
CA VAL A 322 0.27 -17.94 15.70
C VAL A 322 0.06 -17.82 17.22
N LYS A 323 0.13 -18.95 17.92
CA LYS A 323 -0.05 -19.00 19.39
C LYS A 323 0.95 -18.09 20.11
N LYS A 324 0.49 -17.42 21.17
CA LYS A 324 1.24 -16.43 21.97
C LYS A 324 1.72 -15.17 21.23
N SER A 325 1.37 -14.98 19.95
CA SER A 325 1.61 -13.71 19.25
C SER A 325 0.60 -12.64 19.67
N VAL A 326 0.96 -11.35 19.53
CA VAL A 326 0.08 -10.21 19.84
C VAL A 326 0.10 -9.19 18.70
N ALA A 327 -0.95 -8.37 18.56
CA ALA A 327 -0.99 -7.30 17.56
C ALA A 327 0.24 -6.37 17.70
N TRP A 328 0.93 -6.08 16.60
CA TRP A 328 2.13 -5.22 16.64
C TRP A 328 1.82 -3.86 17.26
N SER A 329 0.66 -3.28 16.91
CA SER A 329 0.22 -1.99 17.43
C SER A 329 -0.13 -2.00 18.92
N LYS A 330 -0.17 -3.15 19.60
CA LYS A 330 -0.22 -3.20 21.08
C LYS A 330 1.14 -2.84 21.66
N ILE A 331 2.20 -3.49 21.18
CA ILE A 331 3.58 -3.27 21.65
C ILE A 331 4.08 -1.89 21.22
N TRP A 332 3.75 -1.46 20.00
CA TRP A 332 4.09 -0.10 19.54
C TRP A 332 3.54 0.98 20.47
N ASN A 333 2.24 0.94 20.81
CA ASN A 333 1.66 1.94 21.72
C ASN A 333 2.33 1.86 23.09
N GLN A 334 2.51 0.67 23.65
CA GLN A 334 3.22 0.52 24.92
C GLN A 334 4.61 1.19 24.87
N LYS A 335 5.41 0.94 23.83
CA LYS A 335 6.77 1.47 23.70
C LYS A 335 6.80 2.99 23.49
N GLN A 336 5.85 3.53 22.73
CA GLN A 336 5.75 4.99 22.52
C GLN A 336 5.18 5.71 23.75
N SER A 337 4.25 5.12 24.51
CA SER A 337 3.80 5.67 25.80
C SER A 337 4.91 5.61 26.86
N GLU A 338 5.71 4.51 26.91
CA GLU A 338 6.91 4.42 27.74
C GLU A 338 7.94 5.52 27.36
N LYS A 339 8.18 5.73 26.06
CA LYS A 339 9.06 6.80 25.55
C LYS A 339 8.55 8.19 25.95
N TYR A 340 7.27 8.48 25.70
CA TYR A 340 6.66 9.76 26.02
C TYR A 340 6.72 10.11 27.50
N ALA A 341 6.46 9.13 28.38
CA ALA A 341 6.57 9.31 29.83
C ALA A 341 8.00 9.60 30.31
N ASN A 342 9.03 9.10 29.61
CA ASN A 342 10.44 9.35 29.94
C ASN A 342 10.98 10.68 29.37
N GLU A 343 10.39 11.16 28.26
CA GLU A 343 10.87 12.35 27.53
C GLU A 343 10.10 13.64 27.87
N ILE A 344 8.90 13.56 28.48
CA ILE A 344 8.11 14.75 28.79
C ILE A 344 8.72 15.63 29.89
N ASP A 345 9.32 15.04 30.94
CA ASP A 345 9.91 15.80 32.05
C ASP A 345 11.22 16.51 31.67
N SER A 346 11.85 16.11 30.57
CA SER A 346 13.05 16.73 30.00
C SER A 346 12.76 17.61 28.78
N ALA A 347 11.49 17.77 28.39
CA ALA A 347 11.08 18.55 27.24
C ALA A 347 11.18 20.06 27.51
N ASP A 348 11.78 20.77 26.55
CA ASP A 348 12.16 22.18 26.66
C ASP A 348 11.49 23.06 25.59
N GLU A 349 11.85 24.35 25.58
CA GLU A 349 11.31 25.30 24.60
C GLU A 349 11.66 24.97 23.14
N ASP A 350 12.69 24.15 22.86
CA ASP A 350 13.08 23.71 21.51
C ASP A 350 12.46 22.34 21.11
N THR A 351 11.78 21.69 22.04
CA THR A 351 11.07 20.43 21.80
C THR A 351 9.84 20.69 20.91
N LEU A 352 9.74 19.89 19.84
CA LEU A 352 8.67 19.99 18.83
C LEU A 352 7.71 18.80 18.90
N THR A 353 8.25 17.58 19.04
CA THR A 353 7.48 16.34 19.10
C THR A 353 8.10 15.37 20.07
N ILE A 354 7.27 14.58 20.75
CA ILE A 354 7.68 13.48 21.64
C ILE A 354 7.01 12.18 21.16
N GLY A 355 7.82 11.13 20.98
CA GLY A 355 7.35 9.86 20.42
C GLY A 355 6.87 9.94 18.96
N GLU A 356 6.42 8.80 18.44
CA GLU A 356 6.00 8.63 17.05
C GLU A 356 4.61 8.01 16.94
N LYS A 357 3.77 8.55 16.04
CA LYS A 357 2.41 8.08 15.78
C LYS A 357 2.26 7.53 14.37
N VAL A 358 1.75 6.31 14.27
CA VAL A 358 1.67 5.56 13.01
C VAL A 358 0.25 5.52 12.46
N TYR A 359 0.05 5.94 11.22
CA TYR A 359 -1.18 5.75 10.44
C TYR A 359 -0.98 4.59 9.48
N TYR A 360 -1.87 3.59 9.52
CA TYR A 360 -1.70 2.33 8.79
C TYR A 360 -3.00 1.69 8.29
N GLY A 361 -2.88 0.76 7.34
CA GLY A 361 -3.96 0.04 6.65
C GLY A 361 -3.92 -1.47 6.90
N HIS A 362 -4.04 -2.27 5.83
CA HIS A 362 -3.79 -3.72 5.71
C HIS A 362 -4.70 -4.68 6.48
N ASP A 363 -5.18 -4.31 7.68
CA ASP A 363 -5.87 -5.22 8.59
C ASP A 363 -7.40 -5.03 8.71
N ALA A 364 -8.11 -5.13 7.58
CA ALA A 364 -9.57 -5.16 7.45
C ALA A 364 -10.29 -6.14 8.40
N GLY A 365 -9.59 -7.17 8.87
CA GLY A 365 -10.06 -8.15 9.84
C GLY A 365 -9.95 -7.68 11.30
N ARG A 366 -9.31 -6.54 11.56
CA ARG A 366 -9.40 -5.76 12.81
C ARG A 366 -10.32 -4.56 12.63
N GLY A 367 -10.35 -3.98 11.42
CA GLY A 367 -11.11 -2.76 11.17
C GLY A 367 -10.41 -1.53 11.75
N VAL A 368 -11.13 -0.41 11.78
CA VAL A 368 -10.62 0.86 12.32
C VAL A 368 -10.22 0.68 13.79
N THR A 369 -8.97 1.04 14.09
CA THR A 369 -8.37 0.90 15.43
C THR A 369 -7.65 2.20 15.77
N LEU A 370 -8.30 3.07 16.55
CA LEU A 370 -7.76 4.37 16.96
C LEU A 370 -7.17 4.25 18.36
N LYS A 371 -5.90 4.58 18.52
CA LYS A 371 -5.15 4.55 19.79
C LYS A 371 -4.38 5.85 19.98
N GLU A 372 -3.51 5.89 20.97
CA GLU A 372 -2.60 7.00 21.24
C GLU A 372 -1.62 7.15 20.05
N PHE A 373 -0.63 6.26 19.98
CA PHE A 373 0.46 6.29 19.01
C PHE A 373 0.21 5.43 17.75
N SER A 374 -1.02 4.95 17.50
CA SER A 374 -1.32 4.28 16.23
C SER A 374 -2.79 4.33 15.81
N ASN A 375 -3.04 4.63 14.53
CA ASN A 375 -4.36 4.63 13.91
C ASN A 375 -4.40 3.67 12.71
N GLY A 376 -5.09 2.55 12.88
CA GLY A 376 -5.43 1.63 11.77
C GLY A 376 -6.69 2.11 11.08
N LEU A 377 -6.64 2.33 9.76
CA LEU A 377 -7.70 2.93 8.94
C LEU A 377 -8.31 1.94 7.92
N ASP A 378 -7.84 0.69 7.84
CA ASP A 378 -8.47 -0.32 6.97
C ASP A 378 -9.82 -0.77 7.55
N SER A 379 -10.89 -0.10 7.12
CA SER A 379 -12.28 -0.47 7.41
C SER A 379 -12.83 -1.57 6.51
N GLY A 380 -12.01 -2.15 5.62
CA GLY A 380 -12.39 -3.24 4.70
C GLY A 380 -13.27 -2.78 3.55
N CYS A 381 -12.94 -1.66 2.92
CA CYS A 381 -13.72 -1.00 1.86
C CYS A 381 -14.19 -1.98 0.77
N VAL A 382 -13.26 -2.70 0.15
CA VAL A 382 -13.54 -3.64 -0.95
C VAL A 382 -14.49 -4.78 -0.56
N TYR A 383 -14.62 -5.08 0.73
CA TYR A 383 -15.52 -6.10 1.28
C TYR A 383 -16.93 -5.58 1.58
N GLY A 384 -17.33 -4.45 0.99
CA GLY A 384 -18.68 -3.89 1.14
C GLY A 384 -18.91 -3.12 2.44
N LYS A 385 -17.86 -2.80 3.20
CA LYS A 385 -17.96 -2.11 4.50
C LYS A 385 -17.97 -0.58 4.33
N LYS A 386 -16.82 0.05 4.56
CA LYS A 386 -16.61 1.51 4.53
C LYS A 386 -15.20 1.81 4.01
N LEU A 387 -14.97 3.04 3.56
CA LEU A 387 -13.65 3.62 3.39
C LEU A 387 -13.44 4.65 4.51
N THR A 388 -12.29 4.62 5.18
CA THR A 388 -11.96 5.52 6.29
C THR A 388 -10.84 6.47 5.90
N ALA A 389 -10.98 7.72 6.31
CA ALA A 389 -9.96 8.75 6.29
C ALA A 389 -9.68 9.24 7.72
N MET A 390 -8.45 9.69 7.96
CA MET A 390 -8.08 10.53 9.08
C MET A 390 -7.73 11.91 8.54
N ILE A 391 -8.39 12.94 9.05
CA ILE A 391 -8.14 14.34 8.71
C ILE A 391 -7.27 14.93 9.81
N ILE A 392 -6.14 15.54 9.47
CA ILE A 392 -5.16 16.08 10.41
C ILE A 392 -4.96 17.56 10.09
N TRP A 393 -5.00 18.43 11.09
CA TRP A 393 -4.82 19.88 10.92
C TRP A 393 -4.15 20.52 12.16
N ALA A 394 -3.89 21.82 12.09
CA ALA A 394 -3.35 22.59 13.21
C ALA A 394 -4.24 23.80 13.52
N GLU A 395 -4.25 24.22 14.78
CA GLU A 395 -4.98 25.38 15.29
C GLU A 395 -4.08 26.20 16.22
N LEU A 396 -4.35 27.50 16.35
CA LEU A 396 -3.82 28.33 17.42
C LEU A 396 -4.81 28.32 18.58
N GLU A 397 -4.42 27.75 19.71
CA GLU A 397 -5.25 27.69 20.93
C GLU A 397 -4.54 28.38 22.10
N ILE A 398 -5.33 28.76 23.12
CA ILE A 398 -4.78 29.18 24.42
C ILE A 398 -4.76 27.95 25.34
N VAL A 399 -3.56 27.52 25.70
CA VAL A 399 -3.27 26.38 26.58
C VAL A 399 -2.49 26.91 27.79
N ASN A 400 -2.99 26.68 29.01
CA ASN A 400 -2.35 27.16 30.25
C ASN A 400 -1.94 28.65 30.21
N ASP A 401 -2.86 29.50 29.75
CA ASP A 401 -2.70 30.95 29.56
C ASP A 401 -1.59 31.38 28.56
N LYS A 402 -1.13 30.47 27.69
CA LYS A 402 -0.20 30.74 26.58
C LYS A 402 -0.84 30.41 25.23
N GLU A 403 -0.49 31.16 24.19
CA GLU A 403 -0.78 30.77 22.81
C GLU A 403 0.14 29.63 22.37
N GLU A 404 -0.43 28.54 21.84
CA GLU A 404 0.29 27.37 21.34
C GLU A 404 -0.32 26.84 20.03
N ILE A 405 0.51 26.22 19.18
CA ILE A 405 0.05 25.54 17.97
C ILE A 405 -0.33 24.10 18.31
N VAL A 406 -1.64 23.83 18.36
CA VAL A 406 -2.20 22.53 18.71
C VAL A 406 -2.56 21.76 17.43
N TYR A 407 -1.98 20.58 17.28
CA TYR A 407 -2.35 19.65 16.21
C TYR A 407 -3.60 18.87 16.59
N LYS A 408 -4.50 18.67 15.63
CA LYS A 408 -5.74 17.91 15.81
C LYS A 408 -5.98 16.92 14.68
N GLU A 409 -6.73 15.87 15.00
CA GLU A 409 -7.11 14.85 14.01
C GLU A 409 -8.56 14.39 14.22
N LYS A 410 -9.19 13.89 13.15
CA LYS A 410 -10.51 13.28 13.22
C LYS A 410 -10.76 12.25 12.13
N GLU A 411 -11.36 11.14 12.56
CA GLU A 411 -11.80 10.07 11.69
C GLU A 411 -13.06 10.45 10.90
N VAL A 412 -13.10 10.10 9.61
CA VAL A 412 -14.25 10.23 8.71
C VAL A 412 -14.45 8.93 7.95
N GLN A 413 -15.71 8.53 7.72
CA GLN A 413 -16.03 7.31 6.98
C GLN A 413 -17.11 7.53 5.92
N VAL A 414 -16.91 6.98 4.73
CA VAL A 414 -17.99 6.78 3.76
C VAL A 414 -18.32 5.29 3.65
N ARG A 415 -19.60 4.94 3.52
CA ARG A 415 -20.03 3.54 3.29
C ARG A 415 -19.54 3.03 1.93
N TYR A 416 -19.72 1.73 1.65
CA TYR A 416 -19.56 1.18 0.30
C TYR A 416 -20.64 1.69 -0.68
#